data_AF-A0AAW7XCP5-F1
#
_entry.id   AF-A0AAW7XCP5-F1
#
_cell.length_a   1.000
_cell.length_b   1.000
_cell.length_c   1.000
_cell.angle_alpha   90.00
_cell.angle_beta   90.00
_cell.angle_gamma   90.00
#
_symmetry.space_group_name_H-M   'P 1'
#
loop_
_entity.id
_entity.type
_entity.pdbx_description
1 polymer ?
#
loop_
_entity_poly.entity_id
_entity_poly.type
_entity_poly.pdbx_seq_one_letter_code
_entity_poly.pdbx_strand_id
1 'polypeptide(L)'
;MPVDKLSSPIQNEVPAADTTADDKSTKTIQNAWMPLFENCKEKKTGTLFIATDENKAGQVVLNYGRLVGVAYSGLVNESAIAKLSELARTSELRFSFSSNLQYPLLYVLDEDEGDALLESLGFIAEVEPEATPVIDYPTAEDEENSQENTKPKSERIYRGQRVLEESPVRPKSHSRRYRGQVVSD
;
A
#
# COMPACT_ATOMS: atom_id res chain seq x y z
N MET A 1 66.82 -33.44 48.54
CA MET A 1 66.10 -34.08 47.42
C MET A 1 64.63 -33.66 47.48
N PRO A 2 63.96 -33.52 46.32
CA PRO A 2 62.91 -32.54 46.04
C PRO A 2 61.49 -33.14 46.06
N VAL A 3 60.47 -32.28 46.06
CA VAL A 3 59.15 -32.58 45.46
C VAL A 3 58.52 -31.29 44.94
N ASP A 4 58.39 -31.24 43.62
CA ASP A 4 57.56 -30.34 42.80
C ASP A 4 56.11 -30.24 43.25
N LYS A 5 55.46 -29.08 43.04
CA LYS A 5 54.11 -28.97 42.44
C LYS A 5 53.88 -27.62 41.75
N LEU A 6 53.87 -27.69 40.41
CA LEU A 6 52.81 -27.21 39.50
C LEU A 6 51.99 -25.96 39.88
N SER A 7 52.13 -24.92 39.06
CA SER A 7 51.06 -23.93 38.83
C SER A 7 51.07 -23.53 37.35
N SER A 8 50.12 -24.07 36.58
CA SER A 8 49.78 -23.61 35.23
C SER A 8 48.52 -22.75 35.30
N PRO A 9 48.41 -21.63 34.56
CA PRO A 9 47.21 -20.81 34.54
C PRO A 9 46.14 -21.43 33.62
N ILE A 10 44.89 -21.33 34.08
CA ILE A 10 43.66 -21.72 33.38
C ILE A 10 43.48 -20.84 32.14
N GLN A 11 43.40 -21.45 30.96
CA GLN A 11 42.95 -20.80 29.73
C GLN A 11 41.43 -20.67 29.78
N ASN A 12 40.93 -19.44 29.88
CA ASN A 12 39.54 -19.11 29.60
C ASN A 12 39.37 -19.04 28.08
N GLU A 13 38.91 -20.13 27.45
CA GLU A 13 38.34 -20.07 26.12
C GLU A 13 36.90 -19.55 26.23
N VAL A 14 36.69 -18.32 25.75
CA VAL A 14 35.37 -17.77 25.45
C VAL A 14 34.93 -18.38 24.12
N PRO A 15 33.76 -19.05 24.02
CA PRO A 15 33.30 -19.53 22.73
C PRO A 15 32.83 -18.33 21.89
N ALA A 16 33.52 -18.09 20.79
CA ALA A 16 33.08 -17.18 19.74
C ALA A 16 31.80 -17.76 19.11
N ALA A 17 30.69 -17.05 19.26
CA ALA A 17 29.42 -17.40 18.65
C ALA A 17 29.50 -17.18 17.13
N ASP A 18 29.33 -18.26 16.37
CA ASP A 18 29.16 -18.24 14.91
C ASP A 18 27.94 -17.41 14.51
N THR A 19 28.18 -16.18 14.05
CA THR A 19 27.16 -15.21 13.61
C THR A 19 26.88 -15.37 12.10
N THR A 20 26.58 -16.58 11.64
CA THR A 20 26.33 -16.85 10.20
C THR A 20 25.00 -17.53 9.91
N ALA A 21 24.30 -18.05 10.93
CA ALA A 21 22.97 -18.68 10.76
C ALA A 21 21.84 -17.65 10.56
N ASP A 22 21.97 -16.45 11.13
CA ASP A 22 20.90 -15.46 11.16
C ASP A 22 20.62 -14.84 9.78
N ASP A 23 21.66 -14.59 8.98
CA ASP A 23 21.52 -13.84 7.73
C ASP A 23 20.87 -14.65 6.58
N LYS A 24 20.91 -15.99 6.69
CA LYS A 24 20.23 -16.89 5.74
C LYS A 24 18.75 -17.05 6.12
N SER A 25 18.44 -17.10 7.42
CA SER A 25 17.08 -17.25 7.92
C SER A 25 16.23 -16.01 7.66
N THR A 26 16.79 -14.80 7.85
CA THR A 26 16.12 -13.52 7.56
C THR A 26 15.74 -13.39 6.08
N LYS A 27 16.66 -13.73 5.17
CA LYS A 27 16.39 -13.74 3.71
C LYS A 27 15.28 -14.72 3.33
N THR A 28 15.21 -15.90 3.97
CA THR A 28 14.13 -16.87 3.72
C THR A 28 12.77 -16.33 4.14
N ILE A 29 12.69 -15.60 5.26
CA ILE A 29 11.43 -15.02 5.75
C ILE A 29 10.99 -13.85 4.87
N GLN A 30 11.91 -12.98 4.47
CA GLN A 30 11.59 -11.89 3.52
C GLN A 30 11.07 -12.45 2.19
N ASN A 31 11.67 -13.54 1.70
CA ASN A 31 11.19 -14.22 0.50
C ASN A 31 9.76 -14.79 0.65
N ALA A 32 9.34 -15.17 1.86
CA ALA A 32 7.98 -15.65 2.09
C ALA A 32 6.92 -14.57 1.85
N TRP A 33 7.27 -13.29 2.02
CA TRP A 33 6.36 -12.17 1.82
C TRP A 33 6.40 -11.59 0.39
N MET A 34 7.15 -12.20 -0.54
CA MET A 34 7.21 -11.73 -1.93
C MET A 34 5.83 -11.54 -2.60
N PRO A 35 4.85 -12.45 -2.45
CA PRO A 35 3.52 -12.24 -3.04
C PRO A 35 2.81 -11.01 -2.47
N LEU A 36 3.05 -10.66 -1.20
CA LEU A 36 2.53 -9.43 -0.61
C LEU A 36 3.17 -8.21 -1.30
N PHE A 37 4.49 -8.21 -1.42
CA PHE A 37 5.25 -7.10 -1.99
C PHE A 37 4.90 -6.85 -3.44
N GLU A 38 4.72 -7.90 -4.25
CA GLU A 38 4.24 -7.79 -5.63
C GLU A 38 2.89 -7.09 -5.71
N ASN A 39 1.93 -7.48 -4.86
CA ASN A 39 0.61 -6.85 -4.82
C ASN A 39 0.67 -5.39 -4.33
N CYS A 40 1.61 -5.05 -3.44
CA CYS A 40 1.85 -3.67 -3.01
C CYS A 40 2.43 -2.81 -4.15
N LYS A 41 3.44 -3.31 -4.87
CA LYS A 41 4.04 -2.62 -6.04
C LYS A 41 3.05 -2.39 -7.16
N GLU A 42 2.19 -3.37 -7.43
CA GLU A 42 1.15 -3.27 -8.46
C GLU A 42 -0.04 -2.38 -8.04
N LYS A 43 0.01 -1.76 -6.86
CA LYS A 43 -1.04 -0.89 -6.31
C LYS A 43 -2.40 -1.59 -6.28
N LYS A 44 -2.42 -2.90 -6.01
CA LYS A 44 -3.66 -3.70 -5.98
C LYS A 44 -4.50 -3.40 -4.75
N THR A 45 -5.80 -3.59 -4.90
CA THR A 45 -6.80 -3.51 -3.83
C THR A 45 -7.47 -4.87 -3.69
N GLY A 46 -7.58 -5.40 -2.48
CA GLY A 46 -8.16 -6.71 -2.22
C GLY A 46 -7.63 -7.37 -0.96
N THR A 47 -7.82 -8.68 -0.86
CA THR A 47 -7.33 -9.47 0.28
C THR A 47 -6.38 -10.55 -0.22
N LEU A 48 -5.19 -10.60 0.37
CA LEU A 48 -4.25 -11.70 0.26
C LEU A 48 -4.53 -12.70 1.40
N PHE A 49 -4.89 -13.92 1.03
CA PHE A 49 -5.09 -15.03 1.94
C PHE A 49 -3.81 -15.85 2.05
N ILE A 50 -3.49 -16.23 3.29
CA ILE A 50 -2.30 -17.01 3.64
C ILE A 50 -2.79 -18.30 4.28
N ALA A 51 -2.79 -19.40 3.52
CA ALA A 51 -3.15 -20.69 4.06
C ALA A 51 -1.96 -21.30 4.81
N THR A 52 -2.21 -21.69 6.06
CA THR A 52 -1.25 -22.35 6.95
C THR A 52 -1.63 -23.82 7.15
N ASP A 53 -0.67 -24.64 7.57
CA ASP A 53 -0.90 -26.07 7.86
C ASP A 53 -1.84 -26.30 9.06
N GLU A 54 -2.07 -25.27 9.89
CA GLU A 54 -3.01 -25.33 11.02
C GLU A 54 -4.51 -25.30 10.61
N ASN A 55 -4.83 -25.46 9.31
CA ASN A 55 -6.17 -25.26 8.75
C ASN A 55 -6.76 -23.86 9.07
N LYS A 56 -5.88 -22.88 9.30
CA LYS A 56 -6.25 -21.48 9.50
C LYS A 56 -5.71 -20.66 8.35
N ALA A 57 -6.48 -19.65 7.96
CA ALA A 57 -6.07 -18.68 6.96
C ALA A 57 -5.74 -17.35 7.64
N GLY A 58 -4.59 -16.79 7.31
CA GLY A 58 -4.30 -15.37 7.52
C GLY A 58 -4.97 -14.54 6.44
N GLN A 59 -5.39 -13.34 6.79
CA GLN A 59 -5.94 -12.34 5.89
C GLN A 59 -5.06 -11.10 5.95
N VAL A 60 -4.59 -10.65 4.80
CA VAL A 60 -3.91 -9.36 4.65
C VAL A 60 -4.72 -8.51 3.70
N VAL A 61 -5.21 -7.37 4.16
CA VAL A 61 -6.05 -6.48 3.35
C VAL A 61 -5.20 -5.36 2.80
N LEU A 62 -5.31 -5.15 1.48
CA LEU A 62 -4.60 -4.12 0.74
C LEU A 62 -5.59 -3.16 0.10
N ASN A 63 -5.21 -1.88 0.06
CA ASN A 63 -5.94 -0.84 -0.64
C ASN A 63 -4.97 0.06 -1.40
N TYR A 64 -5.06 0.07 -2.74
CA TYR A 64 -4.15 0.80 -3.62
C TYR A 64 -2.66 0.53 -3.33
N GLY A 65 -2.34 -0.73 -3.00
CA GLY A 65 -0.98 -1.15 -2.63
C GLY A 65 -0.57 -0.82 -1.20
N ARG A 66 -1.43 -0.17 -0.41
CA ARG A 66 -1.19 0.11 1.01
C ARG A 66 -1.74 -0.99 1.90
N LEU A 67 -1.04 -1.27 2.99
CA LEU A 67 -1.46 -2.23 3.99
C LEU A 67 -2.55 -1.64 4.88
N VAL A 68 -3.76 -2.21 4.83
CA VAL A 68 -4.91 -1.79 5.65
C VAL A 68 -4.96 -2.54 6.97
N GLY A 69 -4.50 -3.79 6.98
CA GLY A 69 -4.42 -4.58 8.19
C GLY A 69 -4.20 -6.06 7.92
N VAL A 70 -3.84 -6.76 8.99
CA VAL A 70 -3.56 -8.20 8.97
C VAL A 70 -4.35 -8.88 10.07
N ALA A 71 -4.91 -10.05 9.78
CA ALA A 71 -5.57 -10.88 10.76
C ALA A 71 -5.11 -12.33 10.64
N TYR A 72 -4.92 -13.01 11.76
CA TYR A 72 -4.63 -14.44 11.79
C TYR A 72 -5.10 -15.05 13.12
N SER A 73 -6.02 -16.02 13.06
CA SER A 73 -6.46 -16.78 14.25
C SER A 73 -6.93 -15.90 15.44
N GLY A 74 -7.51 -14.73 15.19
CA GLY A 74 -7.92 -13.77 16.23
C GLY A 74 -6.84 -12.78 16.66
N LEU A 75 -5.61 -12.94 16.17
CA LEU A 75 -4.54 -11.95 16.26
C LEU A 75 -4.69 -10.90 15.16
N VAL A 76 -4.15 -9.71 15.40
CA VAL A 76 -4.24 -8.56 14.49
C VAL A 76 -2.88 -7.90 14.28
N ASN A 77 -2.69 -7.34 13.08
CA ASN A 77 -1.55 -6.51 12.67
C ASN A 77 -0.20 -7.12 13.08
N GLU A 78 0.62 -6.41 13.86
CA GLU A 78 1.94 -6.86 14.31
C GLU A 78 1.93 -8.27 14.90
N SER A 79 0.97 -8.57 15.78
CA SER A 79 0.87 -9.89 16.42
C SER A 79 0.55 -11.01 15.42
N ALA A 80 -0.28 -10.71 14.43
CA ALA A 80 -0.59 -11.65 13.35
C ALA A 80 0.62 -11.85 12.42
N ILE A 81 1.30 -10.77 12.03
CA ILE A 81 2.50 -10.80 11.20
C ILE A 81 3.62 -11.58 11.88
N ALA A 82 3.86 -11.35 13.18
CA ALA A 82 4.87 -12.07 13.94
C ALA A 82 4.60 -13.58 13.94
N LYS A 83 3.33 -13.97 14.17
CA LYS A 83 2.94 -15.39 14.16
C LYS A 83 3.07 -16.01 12.77
N LEU A 84 2.63 -15.31 11.73
CA LEU A 84 2.76 -15.77 10.34
C LEU A 84 4.23 -15.89 9.92
N SER A 85 5.09 -14.97 10.36
CA SER A 85 6.53 -15.00 10.10
C SER A 85 7.24 -16.14 10.84
N GLU A 86 6.80 -16.48 12.04
CA GLU A 86 7.25 -17.69 12.76
C GLU A 86 6.87 -18.94 11.97
N LEU A 87 5.62 -19.04 11.52
CA LEU A 87 5.12 -20.16 10.72
C LEU A 87 5.83 -20.28 9.37
N ALA A 88 6.20 -19.17 8.75
CA ALA A 88 6.98 -19.15 7.50
C ALA A 88 8.38 -19.79 7.66
N ARG A 89 8.94 -19.84 8.89
CA ARG A 89 10.22 -20.51 9.16
C ARG A 89 10.08 -22.02 9.24
N THR A 90 8.93 -22.51 9.69
CA THR A 90 8.69 -23.93 10.00
C THR A 90 7.88 -24.64 8.93
N SER A 91 7.07 -23.92 8.16
CA SER A 91 6.10 -24.47 7.21
C SER A 91 6.05 -23.65 5.92
N GLU A 92 5.62 -24.30 4.84
CA GLU A 92 5.41 -23.63 3.55
C GLU A 92 4.05 -22.92 3.56
N LEU A 93 4.07 -21.60 3.44
CA LEU A 93 2.86 -20.78 3.34
C LEU A 93 2.35 -20.74 1.91
N ARG A 94 1.03 -20.90 1.74
CA ARG A 94 0.38 -20.77 0.43
C ARG A 94 -0.39 -19.46 0.36
N PHE A 95 -0.18 -18.72 -0.72
CA PHE A 95 -0.76 -17.40 -0.92
C PHE A 95 -1.82 -17.43 -2.02
N SER A 96 -2.93 -16.74 -1.82
CA SER A 96 -3.93 -16.48 -2.86
C SER A 96 -4.49 -15.08 -2.72
N PHE A 97 -4.54 -14.33 -3.82
CA PHE A 97 -5.03 -12.95 -3.81
C PHE A 97 -6.42 -12.87 -4.44
N SER A 98 -7.31 -12.08 -3.85
CA SER A 98 -8.63 -11.78 -4.40
C SER A 98 -8.86 -10.27 -4.44
N SER A 99 -8.90 -9.71 -5.65
CA SER A 99 -9.13 -8.27 -5.87
C SER A 99 -10.56 -7.83 -5.58
N ASN A 100 -11.52 -8.76 -5.67
CA ASN A 100 -12.95 -8.48 -5.55
C ASN A 100 -13.45 -8.58 -4.10
N LEU A 101 -12.55 -8.86 -3.15
CA LEU A 101 -12.89 -9.10 -1.77
C LEU A 101 -12.00 -8.26 -0.85
N GLN A 102 -12.63 -7.42 -0.03
CA GLN A 102 -12.00 -6.79 1.13
C GLN A 102 -12.53 -7.46 2.38
N TYR A 103 -11.68 -8.22 3.05
CA TYR A 103 -12.04 -8.91 4.28
C TYR A 103 -12.28 -7.89 5.41
N PRO A 104 -13.36 -8.03 6.20
CA PRO A 104 -13.62 -7.13 7.31
C PRO A 104 -12.57 -7.33 8.40
N LEU A 105 -11.91 -6.24 8.80
CA LEU A 105 -10.90 -6.23 9.86
C LEU A 105 -11.49 -5.73 11.17
N LEU A 106 -10.98 -6.26 12.28
CA LEU A 106 -11.31 -5.76 13.63
C LEU A 106 -10.59 -4.45 13.95
N TYR A 107 -9.34 -4.33 13.48
CA TYR A 107 -8.51 -3.15 13.62
C TYR A 107 -7.91 -2.82 12.27
N VAL A 108 -8.09 -1.56 11.87
CA VAL A 108 -7.54 -0.99 10.64
C VAL A 108 -6.32 -0.17 11.02
N LEU A 109 -5.24 -0.34 10.27
CA LEU A 109 -4.02 0.44 10.42
C LEU A 109 -4.19 1.81 9.80
N ASP A 110 -3.57 2.81 10.43
CA ASP A 110 -3.32 4.09 9.78
C ASP A 110 -2.23 3.94 8.69
N GLU A 111 -2.12 4.94 7.80
CA GLU A 111 -1.19 4.88 6.67
C GLU A 111 0.26 4.68 7.12
N ASP A 112 0.70 5.49 8.09
CA ASP A 112 2.06 5.42 8.64
C ASP A 112 2.34 4.08 9.34
N GLU A 113 1.34 3.51 10.02
CA GLU A 113 1.47 2.21 10.70
C GLU A 113 1.56 1.06 9.69
N GLY A 114 0.77 1.14 8.61
CA GLY A 114 0.80 0.18 7.50
C GLY A 114 2.16 0.17 6.79
N ASP A 115 2.70 1.36 6.52
CA ASP A 115 4.00 1.52 5.87
C ASP A 115 5.14 1.03 6.77
N ALA A 116 5.14 1.40 8.06
CA ALA A 116 6.12 0.90 9.03
C ALA A 116 6.09 -0.63 9.17
N LEU A 117 4.90 -1.24 9.13
CA LEU A 117 4.74 -2.69 9.14
C LEU A 117 5.29 -3.35 7.88
N LEU A 118 5.04 -2.78 6.71
CA LEU A 118 5.60 -3.27 5.45
C LEU A 118 7.13 -3.16 5.45
N GLU A 119 7.68 -2.04 5.90
CA GLU A 119 9.13 -1.86 6.04
C GLU A 119 9.75 -2.89 7.00
N SER A 120 9.08 -3.20 8.11
CA SER A 120 9.52 -4.23 9.06
C SER A 120 9.62 -5.63 8.44
N LEU A 121 8.80 -5.90 7.41
CA LEU A 121 8.83 -7.13 6.63
C LEU A 121 9.93 -7.14 5.56
N GLY A 122 10.58 -6.00 5.31
CA GLY A 122 11.59 -5.81 4.27
C GLY A 122 11.03 -5.27 2.95
N PHE A 123 9.80 -4.73 2.95
CA PHE A 123 9.30 -3.99 1.80
C PHE A 123 10.07 -2.68 1.66
N ILE A 124 10.64 -2.45 0.48
CA ILE A 124 11.25 -1.18 0.13
C ILE A 124 10.33 -0.53 -0.89
N ALA A 125 9.62 0.51 -0.45
CA ALA A 125 8.84 1.33 -1.36
C ALA A 125 9.81 2.02 -2.34
N GLU A 126 9.61 1.79 -3.63
CA GLU A 126 10.28 2.58 -4.65
C GLU A 126 9.69 3.98 -4.56
N VAL A 127 10.42 4.89 -3.91
CA VAL A 127 10.13 6.32 -3.96
C VAL A 127 10.30 6.71 -5.41
N GLU A 128 9.18 6.79 -6.16
CA GLU A 128 9.19 7.46 -7.44
C GLU A 128 9.80 8.84 -7.19
N PRO A 129 10.96 9.19 -7.80
CA PRO A 129 11.50 10.51 -7.64
C PRO A 129 10.43 11.45 -8.14
N GLU A 130 9.90 12.30 -7.26
CA GLU A 130 8.97 13.34 -7.66
C GLU A 130 9.60 14.05 -8.85
N ALA A 131 8.93 13.98 -10.00
CA ALA A 131 9.39 14.68 -11.19
C ALA A 131 9.52 16.15 -10.78
N THR A 132 10.75 16.60 -10.58
CA THR A 132 11.03 18.01 -10.30
C THR A 132 10.27 18.79 -11.35
N PRO A 133 9.34 19.69 -10.98
CA PRO A 133 8.66 20.49 -11.98
C PRO A 133 9.77 21.22 -12.72
N VAL A 134 9.92 20.93 -14.01
CA VAL A 134 10.72 21.74 -14.91
C VAL A 134 9.99 23.07 -14.95
N ILE A 135 10.40 23.99 -14.08
CA ILE A 135 9.98 25.38 -14.14
C ILE A 135 10.70 25.91 -15.37
N ASP A 136 10.03 25.84 -16.52
CA ASP A 136 10.36 26.64 -17.68
C ASP A 136 10.20 28.10 -17.23
N TYR A 137 11.32 28.75 -16.92
CA TYR A 137 11.34 30.20 -16.78
C TYR A 137 11.07 30.76 -18.18
N PRO A 138 9.96 31.46 -18.42
CA PRO A 138 9.78 32.11 -19.70
C PRO A 138 10.82 33.23 -19.80
N THR A 139 11.78 33.06 -20.69
CA THR A 139 12.58 34.16 -21.24
C THR A 139 11.58 35.12 -21.88
N ALA A 140 11.35 36.24 -21.19
CA ALA A 140 10.47 37.30 -21.63
C ALA A 140 11.09 37.97 -22.86
N GLU A 141 10.50 37.79 -24.04
CA GLU A 141 10.30 38.83 -25.07
C GLU A 141 9.11 38.42 -25.96
N ASP A 142 8.06 39.25 -25.91
CA ASP A 142 7.16 39.66 -26.99
C ASP A 142 5.66 39.64 -26.65
N GLU A 143 5.11 40.84 -26.74
CA GLU A 143 3.76 41.26 -26.40
C GLU A 143 2.70 40.78 -27.40
N GLU A 144 1.45 40.97 -26.96
CA GLU A 144 0.22 41.10 -27.73
C GLU A 144 -0.61 39.83 -28.03
N ASN A 145 -1.72 39.78 -27.27
CA ASN A 145 -3.09 39.64 -27.78
C ASN A 145 -3.78 38.28 -27.57
N SER A 146 -4.53 38.14 -26.47
CA SER A 146 -6.00 37.99 -26.50
C SER A 146 -6.57 37.50 -25.16
N GLN A 147 -7.33 38.40 -24.54
CA GLN A 147 -8.34 38.32 -23.49
C GLN A 147 -8.78 36.98 -22.86
N GLU A 148 -8.79 37.04 -21.52
CA GLU A 148 -9.61 36.36 -20.52
C GLU A 148 -11.02 35.89 -20.94
N ASN A 149 -11.38 34.65 -20.59
CA ASN A 149 -12.51 34.34 -19.69
C ASN A 149 -12.62 32.83 -19.43
N THR A 150 -12.05 32.32 -18.34
CA THR A 150 -12.39 30.99 -17.79
C THR A 150 -13.20 31.17 -16.51
N LYS A 151 -14.53 31.14 -16.63
CA LYS A 151 -15.44 31.10 -15.48
C LYS A 151 -15.18 29.81 -14.68
N PRO A 152 -15.15 29.88 -13.33
CA PRO A 152 -15.04 28.67 -12.52
C PRO A 152 -16.35 27.85 -12.62
N LYS A 153 -16.23 26.58 -13.00
CA LYS A 153 -17.32 25.61 -12.95
C LYS A 153 -17.66 25.35 -11.48
N SER A 154 -18.86 25.73 -11.04
CA SER A 154 -19.32 25.48 -9.68
C SER A 154 -19.75 24.02 -9.53
N GLU A 155 -19.02 23.24 -8.73
CA GLU A 155 -19.36 21.87 -8.36
C GLU A 155 -20.37 21.87 -7.20
N ARG A 156 -21.47 21.10 -7.32
CA ARG A 156 -22.45 20.90 -6.25
C ARG A 156 -22.74 19.41 -6.08
N ILE A 157 -22.70 18.94 -4.84
CA ILE A 157 -22.93 17.55 -4.45
C ILE A 157 -24.39 17.40 -4.00
N TYR A 158 -25.16 16.48 -4.61
CA TYR A 158 -26.51 16.14 -4.17
C TYR A 158 -26.59 14.65 -3.84
N ARG A 159 -26.86 14.31 -2.57
CA ARG A 159 -27.08 12.94 -2.06
C ARG A 159 -26.02 11.90 -2.49
N GLY A 160 -24.75 12.28 -2.47
CA GLY A 160 -23.63 11.34 -2.61
C GLY A 160 -23.35 10.83 -4.02
N GLN A 161 -24.00 11.35 -5.06
CA GLN A 161 -23.62 11.09 -6.46
C GLN A 161 -23.00 12.33 -7.10
N ARG A 162 -21.85 12.14 -7.77
CA ARG A 162 -21.22 13.18 -8.61
C ARG A 162 -22.02 13.27 -9.91
N VAL A 163 -22.60 14.44 -10.18
CA VAL A 163 -23.28 14.73 -11.45
C VAL A 163 -22.43 15.72 -12.22
N LEU A 164 -21.81 15.27 -13.32
CA LEU A 164 -21.22 16.14 -14.33
C LEU A 164 -22.36 16.64 -15.22
N GLU A 165 -22.82 17.86 -15.01
CA GLU A 165 -23.68 18.52 -15.98
C GLU A 165 -22.80 19.11 -17.10
N GLU A 166 -22.74 18.43 -18.24
CA GLU A 166 -22.54 19.12 -19.51
C GLU A 166 -23.80 19.93 -19.77
N SER A 167 -23.73 21.23 -19.54
CA SER A 167 -24.81 22.14 -19.95
C SER A 167 -25.00 22.02 -21.47
N PRO A 168 -26.15 21.54 -21.98
CA PRO A 168 -26.42 21.66 -23.39
C PRO A 168 -26.67 23.14 -23.67
N VAL A 169 -25.84 23.73 -24.52
CA VAL A 169 -26.11 25.03 -25.14
C VAL A 169 -27.39 24.87 -25.94
N ARG A 170 -28.53 25.26 -25.36
CA ARG A 170 -29.79 25.31 -26.11
C ARG A 170 -29.71 26.47 -27.10
N PRO A 171 -29.87 26.25 -28.42
CA PRO A 171 -30.18 27.36 -29.30
C PRO A 171 -31.55 27.92 -28.89
N LYS A 172 -31.64 29.24 -28.67
CA LYS A 172 -32.91 29.93 -28.43
C LYS A 172 -33.74 29.87 -29.71
N SER A 173 -34.60 28.87 -29.88
CA SER A 173 -35.68 28.93 -30.86
C SER A 173 -36.83 29.73 -30.26
N HIS A 174 -37.12 30.88 -30.86
CA HIS A 174 -38.18 31.77 -30.43
C HIS A 174 -39.52 31.22 -30.93
N SER A 175 -40.13 30.25 -30.22
CA SER A 175 -41.48 29.79 -30.57
C SER A 175 -42.53 30.77 -30.04
N ARG A 176 -43.38 31.28 -30.94
CA ARG A 176 -44.53 32.11 -30.59
C ARG A 176 -45.76 31.21 -30.47
N ARG A 177 -46.50 31.33 -29.37
CA ARG A 177 -47.76 30.61 -29.17
C ARG A 177 -48.93 31.54 -29.43
N TYR A 178 -49.88 31.14 -30.28
CA TYR A 178 -51.14 31.85 -30.47
C TYR A 178 -52.30 30.90 -30.24
N ARG A 179 -53.18 31.27 -29.30
CA ARG A 179 -54.44 30.58 -28.99
C ARG A 179 -54.30 29.06 -28.73
N GLY A 180 -53.22 28.66 -28.07
CA GLY A 180 -53.01 27.29 -27.59
C GLY A 180 -52.27 26.36 -28.56
N GLN A 181 -51.96 26.78 -29.79
CA GLN A 181 -51.05 26.04 -30.68
C GLN A 181 -49.67 26.69 -30.76
N VAL A 182 -48.64 25.85 -30.83
CA VAL A 182 -47.25 26.26 -31.05
C VAL A 182 -47.06 26.39 -32.55
N VAL A 183 -46.68 27.58 -33.02
CA VAL A 183 -46.29 27.81 -34.41
C VAL A 183 -44.78 27.98 -34.43
N SER A 184 -44.12 27.18 -35.25
CA SER A 184 -42.71 27.34 -35.60
C SER A 184 -42.66 28.14 -36.92
N ASP A 185 -41.81 29.16 -37.01
CA ASP A 185 -41.40 29.73 -38.31
C ASP A 185 -40.48 28.75 -39.04
#